data_AF-A0A392NFV2-F1
#
_entry.id   AF-A0A392NFV2-F1
#
_cell.length_a   1.000
_cell.length_b   1.000
_cell.length_c   1.000
_cell.angle_alpha   90.00
_cell.angle_beta   90.00
_cell.angle_gamma   90.00
#
_symmetry.space_group_name_H-M   'P 1'
#
loop_
_entity.id
_entity.type
_entity.pdbx_description
1 polymer ?
#
loop_
_entity_poly.entity_id
_entity_poly.type
_entity_poly.pdbx_seq_one_letter_code
_entity_poly.pdbx_strand_id
1 'polypeptide(L)'
;IIALRRAKRRNMERLVLACGGEAVNSVDDLTPECLGWAGLVYEHVLGEEKYTFVENVKNPFSCTILIKGPNDHTIAQIKDAVRDGLRAVKNTIEDESVVLGAGAFEVAARQHLINEVKKTVQG
;
A
#
# COMPACT_ATOMS: atom_id res chain seq x y z
N ILE A 1 -9.87 27.39 -10.02
CA ILE A 1 -8.73 26.72 -9.35
C ILE A 1 -9.26 26.12 -8.06
N ILE A 2 -9.22 24.78 -7.92
CA ILE A 2 -9.54 24.11 -6.66
C ILE A 2 -8.29 24.17 -5.79
N ALA A 3 -8.43 24.55 -4.52
CA ALA A 3 -7.32 24.64 -3.58
C ALA A 3 -7.61 23.77 -2.35
N LEU A 4 -6.67 22.89 -2.02
CA LEU A 4 -6.71 22.06 -0.81
C LEU A 4 -5.74 22.65 0.21
N ARG A 5 -6.18 22.73 1.47
CA ARG A 5 -5.37 23.21 2.59
C ARG A 5 -5.20 22.11 3.61
N ARG A 6 -4.05 22.09 4.31
CA ARG A 6 -3.74 21.13 5.38
C ARG A 6 -3.77 19.66 4.89
N ALA A 7 -3.27 19.42 3.69
CA ALA A 7 -3.04 18.06 3.21
C ALA A 7 -1.99 17.36 4.09
N LYS A 8 -2.19 16.07 4.37
CA LYS A 8 -1.22 15.26 5.10
C LYS A 8 0.07 15.17 4.30
N ARG A 9 1.23 15.40 4.94
CA ARG A 9 2.55 15.38 4.27
C ARG A 9 2.79 14.13 3.41
N ARG A 10 2.43 12.94 3.91
CA ARG A 10 2.53 11.67 3.18
C ARG A 10 1.71 11.64 1.88
N ASN A 11 0.61 12.38 1.82
CA ASN A 11 -0.20 12.46 0.60
C ASN A 11 0.46 13.35 -0.45
N MET A 12 1.21 14.39 -0.04
CA MET A 12 1.98 15.23 -0.96
C MET A 12 3.06 14.41 -1.67
N GLU A 13 3.78 13.56 -0.92
CA GLU A 13 4.78 12.64 -1.47
C GLU A 13 4.14 11.66 -2.48
N ARG A 14 2.96 11.12 -2.15
CA ARG A 14 2.22 10.20 -3.03
C ARG A 14 1.68 10.87 -4.30
N LEU A 15 1.22 12.12 -4.20
CA LEU A 15 0.68 12.89 -5.32
C LEU A 15 1.77 13.24 -6.33
N VAL A 16 2.96 13.61 -5.85
CA VAL A 16 4.15 13.82 -6.69
C VAL A 16 4.45 12.56 -7.50
N LEU A 17 4.49 11.39 -6.83
CA LEU A 17 4.74 10.11 -7.50
C LEU A 17 3.64 9.72 -8.51
N ALA A 18 2.38 10.02 -8.21
CA ALA A 18 1.24 9.68 -9.06
C ALA A 18 1.13 10.59 -10.30
N CYS A 19 1.19 11.91 -10.09
CA CYS A 19 0.91 12.92 -11.10
C CYS A 19 2.16 13.40 -11.86
N GLY A 20 3.37 13.14 -11.34
CA GLY A 20 4.64 13.48 -11.97
C GLY A 20 5.05 14.96 -11.89
N GLY A 21 4.78 15.62 -10.75
CA GLY A 21 5.20 16.99 -10.46
C GLY A 21 6.23 17.06 -9.31
N GLU A 22 6.59 18.26 -8.86
CA GLU A 22 7.54 18.48 -7.77
C GLU A 22 6.92 19.25 -6.60
N ALA A 23 7.36 18.94 -5.38
CA ALA A 23 6.93 19.66 -4.18
C ALA A 23 7.74 20.95 -4.03
N VAL A 24 7.13 22.09 -4.33
CA VAL A 24 7.76 23.42 -4.24
C VAL A 24 7.44 24.08 -2.91
N ASN A 25 8.45 24.69 -2.27
CA ASN A 25 8.32 25.36 -0.96
C ASN A 25 8.11 26.87 -1.05
N SER A 26 8.65 27.52 -2.09
CA SER A 26 8.47 28.95 -2.35
C SER A 26 7.64 29.17 -3.61
N VAL A 27 6.86 30.24 -3.63
CA VAL A 27 6.10 30.62 -4.84
C VAL A 27 7.02 31.17 -5.93
N ASP A 28 8.19 31.71 -5.56
CA ASP A 28 9.14 32.31 -6.50
C ASP A 28 9.85 31.25 -7.36
N ASP A 29 9.96 30.02 -6.87
CA ASP A 29 10.59 28.89 -7.57
C ASP A 29 9.61 28.10 -8.44
N LEU A 30 8.35 28.54 -8.55
CA LEU A 30 7.30 27.80 -9.24
C LEU A 30 7.44 27.94 -10.75
N THR A 31 7.81 26.84 -11.42
CA THR A 31 7.81 26.75 -12.88
C THR A 31 6.65 25.87 -13.38
N PRO A 32 6.20 26.03 -14.65
CA PRO A 32 5.18 25.16 -15.24
C PRO A 32 5.59 23.68 -15.27
N GLU A 33 6.89 23.39 -15.26
CA GLU A 33 7.47 22.04 -15.30
C GLU A 33 7.31 21.30 -13.96
N CYS A 34 7.22 22.04 -12.85
CA CYS A 34 6.98 21.46 -11.52
C CYS A 34 5.53 20.94 -11.36
N LEU A 35 4.62 21.25 -12.28
CA LEU A 35 3.20 20.87 -12.15
C LEU A 35 2.97 19.41 -12.57
N GLY A 36 2.23 18.67 -11.73
CA GLY A 36 1.75 17.33 -12.06
C GLY A 36 0.51 17.34 -12.95
N TRP A 37 0.19 16.19 -13.54
CA TRP A 37 -1.01 16.00 -14.37
C TRP A 37 -1.91 14.89 -13.82
N ALA A 38 -3.22 15.17 -13.82
CA ALA A 38 -4.28 14.20 -13.57
C ALA A 38 -5.45 14.48 -14.51
N GLY A 39 -6.06 13.43 -15.05
CA GLY A 39 -7.15 13.55 -16.02
C GLY A 39 -8.49 13.90 -15.38
N LEU A 40 -8.76 13.41 -14.17
CA LEU A 40 -10.01 13.67 -13.47
C LEU A 40 -9.73 14.00 -12.00
N VAL A 41 -10.17 15.18 -11.57
CA VAL A 41 -10.08 15.62 -10.17
C VAL A 41 -11.44 16.13 -9.74
N TYR A 42 -12.03 15.52 -8.71
CA TYR A 42 -13.34 15.91 -8.21
C TYR A 42 -13.45 15.72 -6.70
N GLU A 43 -14.34 16.49 -6.08
CA GLU A 43 -14.72 16.32 -4.69
C GLU A 43 -15.96 15.42 -4.61
N HIS A 44 -15.93 14.47 -3.69
CA HIS A 44 -17.06 13.62 -3.38
C HIS A 44 -17.30 13.62 -1.87
N VAL A 45 -18.54 13.87 -1.49
CA VAL A 45 -18.96 13.93 -0.08
C VAL A 45 -19.40 12.53 0.34
N LEU A 46 -18.73 11.99 1.35
CA LEU A 46 -19.05 10.69 1.94
C LEU A 46 -19.41 10.89 3.41
N GLY A 47 -20.71 10.83 3.71
CA GLY A 47 -21.22 11.19 5.03
C GLY A 47 -21.00 12.67 5.31
N GLU A 48 -20.32 12.99 6.41
CA GLU A 48 -19.99 14.37 6.81
C GLU A 48 -18.62 14.83 6.28
N GLU A 49 -17.86 13.91 5.67
CA GLU A 49 -16.50 14.18 5.21
C GLU A 49 -16.43 14.41 3.70
N LYS A 50 -15.52 15.31 3.31
CA LYS A 50 -15.24 15.62 1.90
C LYS A 50 -13.94 14.95 1.48
N TYR A 51 -14.00 14.17 0.41
CA TYR A 51 -12.86 13.49 -0.18
C TYR A 51 -12.58 14.05 -1.57
N THR A 52 -11.33 14.40 -1.85
CA THR A 52 -10.90 14.77 -3.22
C THR A 52 -10.25 13.57 -3.88
N PHE A 53 -10.87 13.11 -4.97
CA PHE A 53 -10.38 12.02 -5.79
C PHE A 53 -9.53 12.59 -6.93
N VAL A 54 -8.38 11.97 -7.14
CA VAL A 54 -7.42 12.30 -8.20
C VAL A 54 -7.22 11.02 -9.02
N GLU A 55 -7.80 11.01 -10.21
CA GLU A 55 -7.89 9.85 -11.09
C GLU A 55 -7.29 10.14 -12.46
N ASN A 56 -7.07 9.08 -13.25
CA ASN A 56 -6.40 9.15 -14.55
C ASN A 56 -5.06 9.88 -14.46
N VAL A 57 -4.17 9.41 -13.58
CA VAL A 57 -2.83 9.97 -13.37
C VAL A 57 -1.82 9.38 -14.34
N LYS A 58 -0.73 10.10 -14.64
CA LYS A 58 0.33 9.62 -15.56
C LYS A 58 1.01 8.35 -15.05
N ASN A 59 1.21 8.25 -13.73
CA ASN A 59 1.91 7.14 -13.11
C ASN A 59 1.01 6.43 -12.08
N PRO A 60 0.39 5.29 -12.42
CA PRO A 60 -0.55 4.60 -11.53
C PRO A 60 0.11 3.74 -10.45
N PHE A 61 1.43 3.84 -10.19
CA PHE A 61 2.07 3.02 -9.16
C PHE A 61 1.76 3.49 -7.72
N SER A 62 1.27 4.72 -7.53
CA SER A 62 0.91 5.28 -6.22
C SER A 62 -0.62 5.26 -6.02
N CYS A 63 -1.15 4.09 -5.66
CA CYS A 63 -2.59 3.87 -5.47
C CYS A 63 -3.07 4.13 -4.03
N THR A 64 -4.37 4.39 -3.89
CA THR A 64 -5.06 4.48 -2.59
C THR A 64 -6.26 3.55 -2.58
N ILE A 65 -6.41 2.76 -1.51
CA ILE A 65 -7.58 1.90 -1.28
C ILE A 65 -8.48 2.60 -0.26
N LEU A 66 -9.71 2.89 -0.65
CA LEU A 66 -10.73 3.44 0.25
C LEU A 66 -11.52 2.30 0.91
N ILE A 67 -11.35 2.15 2.22
CA ILE A 67 -12.08 1.16 3.02
C ILE A 67 -13.31 1.85 3.61
N LYS A 68 -14.49 1.27 3.37
CA LYS A 68 -15.75 1.68 4.00
C LYS A 68 -16.23 0.58 4.92
N GLY A 69 -16.70 0.94 6.10
CA GLY A 69 -17.24 -0.01 7.07
C GLY A 69 -18.26 0.66 7.99
N PRO A 70 -19.12 -0.15 8.64
CA PRO A 70 -20.18 0.35 9.51
C PRO A 70 -19.67 0.90 10.86
N ASN A 71 -18.48 0.47 11.31
CA ASN A 71 -17.91 0.81 12.60
C ASN A 71 -16.39 0.96 12.46
N ASP A 72 -15.78 1.84 13.26
CA ASP A 72 -14.33 2.05 13.28
C ASP A 72 -13.54 0.78 13.59
N HIS A 73 -14.07 -0.09 14.45
CA HIS A 73 -13.43 -1.36 14.78
C HIS A 73 -13.32 -2.28 13.55
N THR A 74 -14.38 -2.39 12.76
CA THR A 74 -14.39 -3.19 11.52
C THR A 74 -13.46 -2.58 10.47
N ILE A 75 -13.45 -1.25 10.34
CA ILE A 75 -12.54 -0.55 9.42
C ILE A 75 -11.07 -0.82 9.81
N ALA A 76 -10.75 -0.78 11.10
CA ALA A 76 -9.40 -1.09 11.58
C ALA A 76 -8.99 -2.53 11.28
N GLN A 77 -9.88 -3.51 11.52
CA GLN A 77 -9.63 -4.91 11.19
C GLN A 77 -9.41 -5.13 9.68
N ILE A 78 -10.25 -4.55 8.83
CA ILE A 78 -10.10 -4.67 7.37
C ILE A 78 -8.79 -4.01 6.92
N LYS A 79 -8.44 -2.85 7.48
CA LYS A 79 -7.20 -2.15 7.16
C LYS A 79 -5.98 -3.02 7.49
N ASP A 80 -5.98 -3.68 8.65
CA ASP A 80 -4.88 -4.55 9.05
C ASP A 80 -4.82 -5.81 8.17
N ALA A 81 -5.95 -6.44 7.88
CA ALA A 81 -6.03 -7.59 6.97
C ALA A 81 -5.54 -7.26 5.54
N VAL A 82 -5.92 -6.10 4.99
CA VAL A 82 -5.45 -5.63 3.67
C VAL A 82 -3.94 -5.37 3.70
N ARG A 83 -3.44 -4.77 4.78
CA ARG A 83 -1.99 -4.52 4.93
C ARG A 83 -1.19 -5.82 4.98
N ASP A 84 -1.69 -6.81 5.70
CA ASP A 84 -1.04 -8.12 5.81
C ASP A 84 -1.07 -8.86 4.47
N GLY A 85 -2.21 -8.85 3.76
CA GLY A 85 -2.33 -9.43 2.43
C GLY A 85 -1.40 -8.78 1.41
N LEU A 86 -1.33 -7.44 1.36
CA LEU A 86 -0.42 -6.72 0.47
C LEU A 86 1.05 -7.05 0.76
N ARG A 87 1.41 -7.19 2.04
CA ARG A 87 2.77 -7.56 2.44
C ARG A 87 3.09 -9.01 2.05
N ALA A 88 2.15 -9.93 2.22
CA ALA A 88 2.31 -11.32 1.81
C ALA A 88 2.57 -11.42 0.30
N VAL A 89 1.75 -10.75 -0.53
CA VAL A 89 1.93 -10.73 -2.00
C VAL A 89 3.28 -10.11 -2.39
N LYS A 90 3.68 -9.00 -1.74
CA LYS A 90 4.99 -8.39 -1.97
C LYS A 90 6.13 -9.38 -1.71
N ASN A 91 6.10 -10.06 -0.55
CA ASN A 91 7.12 -11.04 -0.20
C ASN A 91 7.15 -12.20 -1.21
N THR A 92 5.99 -12.72 -1.64
CA THR A 92 5.94 -13.77 -2.66
C THR A 92 6.61 -13.35 -3.98
N ILE A 93 6.44 -12.09 -4.39
CA ILE A 93 7.08 -11.56 -5.60
C ILE A 93 8.58 -11.38 -5.40
N GLU A 94 9.04 -10.92 -4.22
CA GLU A 94 10.45 -10.69 -3.92
C GLU A 94 11.24 -12.00 -3.71
N ASP A 95 10.65 -12.99 -3.06
CA ASP A 95 11.31 -14.26 -2.70
C ASP A 95 11.27 -15.30 -3.84
N GLU A 96 10.45 -15.07 -4.87
CA GLU A 96 10.22 -15.97 -6.03
C GLU A 96 9.93 -17.45 -5.67
N SER A 97 9.52 -17.71 -4.43
CA SER A 97 9.34 -19.04 -3.88
C SER A 97 8.21 -19.08 -2.88
N VAL A 98 7.57 -20.24 -2.76
CA VAL A 98 6.44 -20.47 -1.85
C VAL A 98 6.53 -21.85 -1.22
N VAL A 99 6.02 -21.97 0.01
CA VAL A 99 5.85 -23.26 0.69
C VAL A 99 4.39 -23.67 0.72
N LEU A 100 4.14 -24.97 0.75
CA LEU A 100 2.79 -25.52 0.88
C LEU A 100 2.22 -25.19 2.26
N GLY A 101 0.99 -24.68 2.28
CA GLY A 101 0.25 -24.32 3.49
C GLY A 101 -0.33 -25.52 4.25
N ALA A 102 -1.34 -25.25 5.09
CA ALA A 102 -2.04 -26.26 5.90
C ALA A 102 -1.13 -27.14 6.76
N GLY A 103 0.00 -26.59 7.23
CA GLY A 103 0.99 -27.32 8.03
C GLY A 103 1.79 -28.38 7.26
N ALA A 104 1.69 -28.44 5.92
CA ALA A 104 2.41 -29.44 5.12
C ALA A 104 3.92 -29.34 5.31
N PHE A 105 4.47 -28.12 5.30
CA PHE A 105 5.87 -27.87 5.58
C PHE A 105 6.27 -28.32 6.99
N GLU A 106 5.44 -28.06 8.01
CA GLU A 106 5.72 -28.41 9.40
C GLU A 106 5.78 -29.94 9.59
N VAL A 107 4.87 -30.68 8.95
CA VAL A 107 4.87 -32.14 8.96
C VAL A 107 6.09 -32.71 8.25
N ALA A 108 6.44 -32.17 7.07
CA ALA A 108 7.62 -32.57 6.32
C ALA A 108 8.92 -32.30 7.09
N ALA A 109 9.03 -31.12 7.71
CA ALA A 109 10.18 -30.73 8.53
C ALA A 109 10.35 -31.67 9.74
N ARG A 110 9.25 -31.99 10.45
CA ARG A 110 9.28 -32.98 11.54
C ARG A 110 9.80 -34.34 11.06
N GLN A 111 9.30 -34.83 9.93
CA GLN A 111 9.70 -36.13 9.38
C GLN A 111 11.20 -36.15 9.05
N HIS A 112 11.70 -35.08 8.44
CA HIS A 112 13.12 -34.92 8.11
C HIS A 112 14.01 -34.89 9.36
N LEU A 113 13.63 -34.11 10.38
CA LEU A 113 14.38 -34.02 11.64
C LEU A 113 14.49 -35.36 12.36
N ILE A 114 13.39 -36.12 12.43
CA ILE A 114 13.36 -37.42 13.11
C ILE A 114 14.13 -38.49 12.34
N ASN A 115 14.00 -38.52 11.01
CA ASN A 115 14.55 -39.62 10.22
C ASN A 115 16.00 -39.40 9.79
N GLU A 116 16.40 -38.17 9.50
CA GLU A 116 17.72 -37.87 8.92
C GLU A 116 18.63 -37.24 9.98
N VAL A 117 18.14 -36.18 10.65
CA VAL A 117 18.98 -35.40 11.57
C VAL A 117 19.23 -36.15 12.87
N LYS A 118 18.22 -36.78 13.47
CA LYS A 118 18.40 -37.56 14.71
C LYS A 118 19.47 -38.65 14.62
N LYS A 119 19.72 -39.20 13.42
CA LYS A 119 20.76 -40.22 13.20
C LYS A 119 22.18 -39.64 13.17
N THR A 120 22.32 -38.35 12.87
CA THR A 120 23.61 -37.67 12.72
C THR A 120 24.03 -36.91 13.98
N VAL A 121 23.11 -36.59 14.88
CA VAL A 121 23.45 -35.95 16.17
C VAL A 121 23.77 -37.01 17.23
N GLN A 122 25.00 -37.01 17.74
CA GLN A 122 25.34 -37.72 18.98
C GLN A 122 24.85 -36.89 20.16
N GLY A 123 23.80 -37.37 20.82
CA GLY A 123 23.50 -37.05 22.21
C GLY A 123 24.03 -38.15 23.12
#